data_AF-A0A8J9Z4K5-F1
#
_entry.id   AF-A0A8J9Z4K5-F1
#
_cell.length_a   1.000
_cell.length_b   1.000
_cell.length_c   1.000
_cell.angle_alpha   90.00
_cell.angle_beta   90.00
_cell.angle_gamma   90.00
#
_symmetry.space_group_name_H-M   'P 1'
#
loop_
_entity.id
_entity.type
_entity.pdbx_description
1 polymer ?
#
loop_
_entity_poly.entity_id
_entity_poly.type
_entity_poly.pdbx_seq_one_letter_code
_entity_poly.pdbx_strand_id
1 'polypeptide(L)'
;MADAALTDGAPPCKKVAPPVSCPEVYLTKPPQPKKKKPGQLTAEQVDQFFEEGYVLVKDFFTPEELQPVRDAVEDLVDKLAEKMYNAGKIKDTHKGAGLFQRLTLLEKEFPGTAVILHKWGKLPQAFRYLWTNERLLNAVEQFVGPNIAGHPVWNLRTKTPSNEQVTVPWHQDNAYLQPASLGTLQPTAWIPLLNATTKNG
;
A
#
# COMPACT_ATOMS: atom_id res chain seq x y z
N MET A 1 39.02 -12.87 -47.54
CA MET A 1 37.96 -11.86 -47.62
C MET A 1 37.17 -11.99 -46.35
N ALA A 2 37.28 -10.99 -45.47
CA ALA A 2 36.93 -11.08 -44.06
C ALA A 2 35.45 -10.74 -43.81
N ASP A 3 34.92 -11.35 -42.75
CA ASP A 3 33.58 -11.22 -42.18
C ASP A 3 33.07 -9.78 -42.12
N ALA A 4 31.86 -9.58 -42.65
CA ALA A 4 31.06 -8.41 -42.37
C ALA A 4 30.22 -8.70 -41.11
N ALA A 5 30.66 -8.16 -39.97
CA ALA A 5 29.89 -8.16 -38.74
C ALA A 5 28.66 -7.24 -38.89
N LEU A 6 27.48 -7.80 -38.65
CA LEU A 6 26.22 -7.07 -38.46
C LEU A 6 26.37 -6.14 -37.25
N THR A 7 26.36 -4.83 -37.47
CA THR A 7 26.26 -3.83 -36.41
C THR A 7 24.79 -3.68 -36.02
N ASP A 8 24.46 -4.21 -34.86
CA ASP A 8 23.13 -4.15 -34.25
C ASP A 8 22.79 -2.68 -33.93
N GLY A 9 21.78 -2.15 -34.63
CA GLY A 9 21.39 -0.74 -34.61
C GLY A 9 20.57 -0.35 -33.39
N ALA A 10 21.04 -0.67 -32.18
CA ALA A 10 20.45 -0.12 -30.96
C ALA A 10 20.91 1.35 -30.81
N PRO A 11 20.00 2.35 -30.76
CA PRO A 11 20.40 3.71 -30.47
C PRO A 11 21.08 3.75 -29.09
N PRO A 12 22.13 4.56 -28.90
CA PRO A 12 22.82 4.63 -27.62
C PRO A 12 21.81 5.05 -26.57
N CYS A 13 21.49 4.14 -25.64
CA CYS A 13 20.78 4.49 -24.42
C CYS A 13 21.57 5.62 -23.77
N LYS A 14 21.04 6.86 -23.82
CA LYS A 14 21.62 7.98 -23.09
C LYS A 14 21.78 7.48 -21.66
N LYS A 15 23.03 7.47 -21.15
CA LYS A 15 23.27 7.22 -19.74
C LYS A 15 22.43 8.23 -18.99
N VAL A 16 21.32 7.77 -18.41
CA VAL A 16 20.43 8.62 -17.63
C VAL A 16 21.27 9.12 -16.47
N ALA A 17 21.38 10.44 -16.33
CA ALA A 17 22.07 11.03 -15.19
C ALA A 17 21.49 10.41 -13.91
N PRO A 18 22.33 10.10 -12.90
CA PRO A 18 21.82 9.58 -11.65
C PRO A 18 20.72 10.54 -11.14
N PRO A 19 19.60 10.00 -10.61
CA PRO A 19 18.51 10.83 -10.15
C PRO A 19 19.04 11.88 -9.18
N VAL A 20 18.72 13.14 -9.44
CA VAL A 20 19.00 14.22 -8.51
C VAL A 20 18.17 13.91 -7.26
N SER A 21 18.85 13.68 -6.14
CA SER A 21 18.19 13.65 -4.83
C SER A 21 17.57 15.02 -4.60
N CYS A 22 16.26 15.09 -4.42
CA CYS A 22 15.53 16.33 -4.11
C CYS A 22 14.95 16.23 -2.69
N PRO A 23 15.80 16.25 -1.64
CA PRO A 23 15.33 16.09 -0.25
C PRO A 23 14.32 17.15 0.16
N GLU A 24 14.34 18.33 -0.47
CA GLU A 24 13.47 19.47 -0.18
C GLU A 24 11.99 19.11 -0.33
N VAL A 25 11.62 18.18 -1.21
CA VAL A 25 10.21 17.76 -1.41
C VAL A 25 9.64 17.06 -0.17
N TYR A 26 10.49 16.46 0.67
CA TYR A 26 10.09 15.79 1.91
C TYR A 26 10.17 16.69 3.14
N LEU A 27 10.81 17.85 3.03
CA LEU A 27 11.04 18.78 4.14
C LEU A 27 10.24 20.08 4.00
N THR A 28 9.74 20.37 2.79
CA THR A 28 9.03 21.62 2.50
C THR A 28 7.52 21.39 2.51
N LYS A 29 6.88 21.93 3.54
CA LYS A 29 5.43 21.93 3.65
C LYS A 29 4.79 22.83 2.57
N PRO A 30 3.77 22.36 1.83
CA PRO A 30 3.06 23.22 0.89
C PRO A 30 2.23 24.28 1.63
N PRO A 31 1.80 25.37 0.94
CA PRO A 31 0.88 26.33 1.50
C PRO A 31 -0.37 25.66 2.06
N GLN A 32 -0.65 25.89 3.35
CA GLN A 32 -1.74 25.21 4.03
C GLN A 32 -3.10 25.80 3.62
N PRO A 33 -4.16 24.97 3.51
CA PRO A 33 -5.50 25.44 3.16
C PRO A 33 -6.02 26.52 4.13
N LYS A 34 -6.51 27.64 3.59
CA LYS A 34 -7.02 28.77 4.41
C LYS A 34 -8.35 28.49 5.09
N LYS A 35 -9.14 27.56 4.56
CA LYS A 35 -10.44 27.15 5.10
C LYS A 35 -10.32 25.72 5.59
N LYS A 36 -10.71 25.49 6.85
CA LYS A 36 -10.71 24.15 7.44
C LYS A 36 -11.75 23.27 6.75
N LYS A 37 -11.31 22.11 6.27
CA LYS A 37 -12.15 21.07 5.67
C LYS A 37 -12.28 19.87 6.63
N PRO A 38 -13.35 19.07 6.56
CA PRO A 38 -13.47 17.86 7.38
C PRO A 38 -12.31 16.89 7.08
N GLY A 39 -11.77 16.26 8.11
CA GLY A 39 -10.64 15.33 8.00
C GLY A 39 -9.26 15.99 8.01
N GLN A 40 -9.15 17.31 7.93
CA GLN A 40 -7.84 17.96 8.02
C GLN A 40 -7.20 17.79 9.40
N LEU A 41 -5.89 17.56 9.37
CA LEU A 41 -5.04 17.43 10.52
C LEU A 41 -4.75 18.80 11.14
N THR A 42 -4.40 18.79 12.42
CA THR A 42 -3.93 19.97 13.15
C THR A 42 -2.59 20.46 12.59
N ALA A 43 -2.24 21.72 12.87
CA ALA A 43 -0.96 22.27 12.40
C ALA A 43 0.22 21.47 12.96
N GLU A 44 0.12 21.09 14.22
CA GLU A 44 1.11 20.29 14.95
C GLU A 44 1.29 18.90 14.33
N GLN A 45 0.20 18.26 13.89
CA GLN A 45 0.26 16.97 13.19
C GLN A 45 0.90 17.08 11.79
N VAL A 46 0.66 18.19 11.09
CA VAL A 46 1.32 18.44 9.80
C VAL A 46 2.80 18.73 10.01
N ASP A 47 3.16 19.51 11.04
CA ASP A 47 4.54 19.78 11.43
C ASP A 47 5.28 18.47 11.72
N GLN A 48 4.70 17.61 12.57
CA GLN A 48 5.25 16.30 12.89
C GLN A 48 5.53 15.48 11.63
N PHE A 49 4.62 15.47 10.65
CA PHE A 49 4.83 14.71 9.41
C PHE A 49 6.09 15.14 8.65
N PHE A 50 6.35 16.45 8.54
CA PHE A 50 7.52 16.97 7.83
C PHE A 50 8.82 16.90 8.67
N GLU A 51 8.71 16.85 10.00
CA GLU A 51 9.86 16.71 10.90
C GLU A 51 10.29 15.25 11.09
N GLU A 52 9.33 14.33 11.25
CA GLU A 52 9.56 12.92 11.60
C GLU A 52 9.34 11.96 10.42
N GLY A 53 8.72 12.43 9.32
CA GLY A 53 8.38 11.61 8.15
C GLY A 53 7.11 10.77 8.31
N TYR A 54 6.38 10.89 9.42
CA TYR A 54 5.11 10.19 9.65
C TYR A 54 4.22 10.96 10.63
N VAL A 55 2.93 10.60 10.65
CA VAL A 55 1.99 11.06 11.68
C VAL A 55 0.96 9.99 11.96
N LEU A 56 0.66 9.74 13.23
CA LEU A 56 -0.41 8.83 13.65
C LEU A 56 -1.69 9.61 13.93
N VAL A 57 -2.74 9.32 13.16
CA VAL A 57 -4.06 9.92 13.34
C VAL A 57 -5.01 8.87 13.91
N LYS A 58 -5.28 8.98 15.20
CA LYS A 58 -6.19 8.06 15.91
C LYS A 58 -7.64 8.35 15.53
N ASP A 59 -8.45 7.30 15.50
CA ASP A 59 -9.90 7.36 15.31
C ASP A 59 -10.32 8.14 14.03
N PHE A 60 -9.48 8.08 12.99
CA PHE A 60 -9.76 8.76 11.72
C PHE A 60 -10.90 8.10 10.94
N PHE A 61 -11.03 6.78 11.01
CA PHE A 61 -12.18 6.06 10.49
C PHE A 61 -12.80 5.27 11.63
N THR A 62 -14.13 5.27 11.65
CA THR A 62 -14.91 4.39 12.52
C THR A 62 -14.82 2.94 12.02
N PRO A 63 -15.02 1.94 12.91
CA PRO A 63 -15.10 0.54 12.48
C PRO A 63 -16.14 0.30 11.38
N GLU A 64 -17.26 1.02 11.42
CA GLU A 64 -18.36 0.93 10.47
C GLU A 64 -17.96 1.45 9.09
N GLU A 65 -17.20 2.55 9.02
CA GLU A 65 -16.66 3.07 7.75
C GLU A 65 -15.67 2.09 7.09
N LEU A 66 -14.98 1.27 7.88
CA LEU A 66 -14.04 0.26 7.38
C LEU A 66 -14.70 -1.09 7.08
N GLN A 67 -15.96 -1.31 7.48
CA GLN A 67 -16.64 -2.58 7.29
C GLN A 67 -16.76 -2.99 5.81
N PRO A 68 -17.15 -2.11 4.86
CA PRO A 68 -17.19 -2.48 3.44
C PRO A 68 -15.84 -2.94 2.89
N VAL A 69 -14.73 -2.44 3.45
CA VAL A 69 -13.38 -2.81 3.06
C VAL A 69 -13.02 -4.19 3.63
N ARG A 70 -13.43 -4.48 4.87
CA ARG A 70 -13.31 -5.82 5.48
C ARG A 70 -14.11 -6.87 4.70
N ASP A 71 -15.34 -6.56 4.32
CA ASP A 71 -16.20 -7.45 3.53
C ASP A 71 -15.56 -7.74 2.15
N ALA A 72 -14.94 -6.72 1.53
CA ALA A 72 -14.20 -6.91 0.29
C ALA A 72 -12.95 -7.78 0.46
N VAL A 73 -12.24 -7.69 1.60
CA VAL A 73 -11.14 -8.62 1.91
C VAL A 73 -11.67 -10.04 2.11
N GLU A 74 -12.82 -10.20 2.77
CA GLU A 74 -13.44 -11.50 2.97
C GLU A 74 -13.79 -12.18 1.65
N ASP A 75 -14.38 -11.45 0.71
CA ASP A 75 -14.66 -11.94 -0.65
C ASP A 75 -13.39 -12.33 -1.41
N LEU A 76 -12.28 -11.58 -1.27
CA LEU A 76 -10.99 -11.97 -1.85
C LEU A 76 -10.44 -13.27 -1.23
N VAL A 77 -10.54 -13.42 0.09
CA VAL A 77 -10.13 -14.65 0.79
C VAL A 77 -11.01 -15.83 0.37
N ASP A 78 -12.32 -15.63 0.26
CA ASP A 78 -13.27 -16.67 -0.13
C ASP A 78 -12.97 -17.22 -1.53
N LYS A 79 -12.82 -16.32 -2.51
CA LYS A 79 -12.48 -16.71 -3.88
C LYS A 79 -11.13 -17.42 -3.98
N LEU A 80 -10.15 -16.99 -3.19
CA LEU A 80 -8.85 -17.66 -3.13
C LEU A 80 -8.99 -19.07 -2.55
N ALA A 81 -9.70 -19.22 -1.43
CA ALA A 81 -9.94 -20.51 -0.79
C ALA A 81 -10.67 -21.47 -1.72
N GLU A 82 -11.73 -21.04 -2.39
CA GLU A 82 -12.48 -21.88 -3.35
C GLU A 82 -11.59 -22.34 -4.50
N LYS A 83 -10.78 -21.43 -5.06
CA LYS A 83 -9.84 -21.78 -6.13
C LYS A 83 -8.80 -22.82 -5.67
N MET A 84 -8.27 -22.66 -4.48
CA MET A 84 -7.28 -23.57 -3.90
C MET A 84 -7.89 -24.94 -3.58
N TYR A 85 -9.12 -24.96 -3.06
CA TYR A 85 -9.86 -26.19 -2.77
C TYR A 85 -10.15 -26.97 -4.05
N ASN A 86 -10.68 -26.31 -5.08
CA ASN A 86 -10.96 -26.91 -6.38
C ASN A 86 -9.68 -27.43 -7.08
N ALA A 87 -8.52 -26.83 -6.78
CA ALA A 87 -7.22 -27.27 -7.26
C ALA A 87 -6.56 -28.35 -6.37
N GLY A 88 -7.24 -28.83 -5.33
CA GLY A 88 -6.74 -29.84 -4.39
C GLY A 88 -5.55 -29.37 -3.54
N LYS A 89 -5.36 -28.06 -3.35
CA LYS A 89 -4.24 -27.48 -2.58
C LYS A 89 -4.54 -27.38 -1.08
N ILE A 90 -5.81 -27.34 -0.72
CA ILE A 90 -6.31 -27.33 0.66
C ILE A 90 -7.47 -28.32 0.77
N LYS A 91 -7.77 -28.77 1.99
CA LYS A 91 -8.83 -29.75 2.28
C LYS A 91 -10.09 -29.11 2.84
N ASP A 92 -10.00 -27.90 3.38
CA ASP A 92 -11.13 -27.14 3.89
C ASP A 92 -10.99 -25.67 3.47
N THR A 93 -12.11 -25.04 3.10
CA THR A 93 -12.18 -23.61 2.77
C THR A 93 -12.30 -22.73 4.01
N HIS A 94 -12.52 -23.32 5.19
CA HIS A 94 -12.65 -22.65 6.48
C HIS A 94 -13.74 -21.57 6.51
N LYS A 95 -14.88 -21.78 5.81
CA LYS A 95 -15.98 -20.79 5.73
C LYS A 95 -16.56 -20.37 7.08
N GLY A 96 -16.44 -21.20 8.12
CA GLY A 96 -16.89 -20.86 9.47
C GLY A 96 -15.91 -20.01 10.28
N ALA A 97 -14.69 -19.77 9.79
CA ALA A 97 -13.69 -18.97 10.48
C ALA A 97 -13.86 -17.48 10.17
N GLY A 98 -13.63 -16.62 11.18
CA GLY A 98 -13.68 -15.18 10.99
C GLY A 98 -12.59 -14.65 10.05
N LEU A 99 -12.83 -13.47 9.48
CA LEU A 99 -11.95 -12.78 8.51
C LEU A 99 -10.46 -12.82 8.89
N PHE A 100 -10.15 -12.52 10.15
CA PHE A 100 -8.76 -12.40 10.64
C PHE A 100 -8.10 -13.74 10.98
N GLN A 101 -8.87 -14.83 11.06
CA GLN A 101 -8.39 -16.17 11.35
C GLN A 101 -8.31 -17.02 10.09
N ARG A 102 -9.25 -16.85 9.16
CA ARG A 102 -9.42 -17.71 7.98
C ARG A 102 -8.16 -17.80 7.13
N LEU A 103 -7.53 -16.67 6.83
CA LEU A 103 -6.26 -16.66 6.08
C LEU A 103 -5.12 -17.38 6.83
N THR A 104 -5.10 -17.34 8.16
CA THR A 104 -4.10 -18.07 8.96
C THR A 104 -4.32 -19.59 8.87
N LEU A 105 -5.57 -20.04 8.83
CA LEU A 105 -5.90 -21.47 8.66
C LEU A 105 -5.49 -21.95 7.25
N LEU A 106 -5.79 -21.16 6.22
CA LEU A 106 -5.39 -21.46 4.85
C LEU A 106 -3.85 -21.48 4.70
N GLU A 107 -3.15 -20.53 5.30
CA GLU A 107 -1.68 -20.48 5.30
C GLU A 107 -1.05 -21.73 5.96
N LYS A 108 -1.68 -22.28 7.00
CA LYS A 108 -1.20 -23.51 7.65
C LYS A 108 -1.33 -24.75 6.77
N GLU A 109 -2.40 -24.84 5.98
CA GLU A 109 -2.58 -25.95 5.04
C GLU A 109 -1.69 -25.79 3.80
N PHE A 110 -1.54 -24.55 3.33
CA PHE A 110 -0.74 -24.23 2.15
C PHE A 110 0.11 -22.98 2.41
N PRO A 111 1.38 -23.15 2.85
CA PRO A 111 2.30 -22.04 3.07
C PRO A 111 2.49 -21.19 1.80
N GLY A 112 2.42 -19.86 1.95
CA GLY A 112 2.45 -18.89 0.85
C GLY A 112 1.08 -18.40 0.38
N THR A 113 -0.02 -18.84 1.00
CA THR A 113 -1.38 -18.36 0.70
C THR A 113 -1.51 -16.84 0.86
N ALA A 114 -0.96 -16.27 1.93
CA ALA A 114 -0.96 -14.82 2.17
C ALA A 114 -0.23 -14.05 1.05
N VAL A 115 0.88 -14.60 0.56
CA VAL A 115 1.63 -14.02 -0.57
C VAL A 115 0.84 -14.12 -1.88
N ILE A 116 0.14 -15.23 -2.11
CA ILE A 116 -0.73 -15.40 -3.27
C ILE A 116 -1.87 -14.37 -3.23
N LEU A 117 -2.54 -14.20 -2.08
CA LEU A 117 -3.60 -13.21 -1.91
C LEU A 117 -3.07 -11.79 -2.22
N HIS A 118 -1.91 -11.44 -1.67
CA HIS A 118 -1.27 -10.15 -1.90
C HIS A 118 -1.01 -9.87 -3.39
N LYS A 119 -0.52 -10.87 -4.14
CA LYS A 119 -0.21 -10.73 -5.57
C LYS A 119 -1.43 -10.83 -6.49
N TRP A 120 -2.44 -11.60 -6.07
CA TRP A 120 -3.64 -11.86 -6.86
C TRP A 120 -4.71 -10.78 -6.69
N GLY A 121 -4.67 -10.04 -5.58
CA GLY A 121 -5.62 -8.98 -5.26
C GLY A 121 -5.80 -8.01 -6.42
N LYS A 122 -7.05 -7.79 -6.82
CA LYS A 122 -7.46 -6.70 -7.71
C LYS A 122 -8.12 -5.64 -6.85
N LEU A 123 -7.83 -4.36 -7.10
CA LEU A 123 -8.30 -3.25 -6.28
C LEU A 123 -9.84 -3.26 -6.18
N PRO A 124 -10.43 -3.65 -5.03
CA PRO A 124 -11.86 -3.77 -4.89
C PRO A 124 -12.55 -2.40 -4.91
N GLN A 125 -13.84 -2.36 -5.23
CA GLN A 125 -14.59 -1.10 -5.28
C GLN A 125 -14.61 -0.38 -3.92
N ALA A 126 -14.78 -1.12 -2.82
CA ALA A 126 -14.75 -0.56 -1.46
C ALA A 126 -13.41 0.13 -1.14
N PHE A 127 -12.29 -0.43 -1.60
CA PHE A 127 -10.97 0.18 -1.42
C PHE A 127 -10.86 1.49 -2.21
N ARG A 128 -11.43 1.55 -3.43
CA ARG A 128 -11.46 2.78 -4.24
C ARG A 128 -12.25 3.87 -3.52
N TYR A 129 -13.42 3.55 -2.96
CA TYR A 129 -14.20 4.51 -2.19
C TYR A 129 -13.47 5.01 -0.94
N LEU A 130 -12.76 4.13 -0.23
CA LEU A 130 -11.90 4.54 0.88
C LEU A 130 -10.77 5.47 0.39
N TRP A 131 -10.12 5.11 -0.71
CA TRP A 131 -9.00 5.86 -1.28
C TRP A 131 -9.41 7.24 -1.79
N THR A 132 -10.66 7.38 -2.24
CA THR A 132 -11.26 8.65 -2.66
C THR A 132 -12.13 9.29 -1.57
N ASN A 133 -12.01 8.86 -0.31
CA ASN A 133 -12.79 9.43 0.78
C ASN A 133 -12.41 10.91 0.97
N GLU A 134 -13.41 11.80 1.01
CA GLU A 134 -13.19 13.24 1.05
C GLU A 134 -12.33 13.68 2.25
N ARG A 135 -12.58 13.12 3.43
CA ARG A 135 -11.79 13.44 4.64
C ARG A 135 -10.34 13.05 4.46
N LEU A 136 -10.08 11.87 3.90
CA LEU A 136 -8.73 11.39 3.64
C LEU A 136 -8.01 12.27 2.62
N LEU A 137 -8.68 12.63 1.52
CA LEU A 137 -8.12 13.52 0.51
C LEU A 137 -7.82 14.91 1.07
N ASN A 138 -8.68 15.44 1.95
CA ASN A 138 -8.45 16.71 2.63
C ASN A 138 -7.23 16.68 3.55
N ALA A 139 -6.97 15.55 4.22
CA ALA A 139 -5.75 15.37 5.01
C ALA A 139 -4.50 15.30 4.10
N VAL A 140 -4.56 14.52 3.01
CA VAL A 140 -3.45 14.35 2.05
C VAL A 140 -3.13 15.67 1.32
N GLU A 141 -4.14 16.51 1.04
CA GLU A 141 -3.97 17.86 0.48
C GLU A 141 -2.97 18.70 1.29
N GLN A 142 -2.93 18.54 2.61
CA GLN A 142 -2.01 19.30 3.47
C GLN A 142 -0.54 18.91 3.27
N PHE A 143 -0.28 17.74 2.67
CA PHE A 143 1.06 17.23 2.39
C PHE A 143 1.50 17.48 0.95
N VAL A 144 0.61 17.26 -0.03
CA VAL A 144 0.97 17.31 -1.47
C VAL A 144 0.40 18.52 -2.20
N GLY A 145 -0.44 19.33 -1.54
CA GLY A 145 -1.18 20.42 -2.15
C GLY A 145 -2.48 19.98 -2.84
N PRO A 146 -3.18 20.91 -3.53
CA PRO A 146 -4.53 20.69 -4.05
C PRO A 146 -4.62 19.72 -5.23
N ASN A 147 -3.50 19.42 -5.89
CA ASN A 147 -3.44 18.56 -7.07
C ASN A 147 -3.06 17.14 -6.66
N ILE A 148 -4.04 16.38 -6.18
CA ILE A 148 -3.83 15.02 -5.69
C ILE A 148 -3.97 14.01 -6.83
N ALA A 149 -3.02 13.08 -6.92
CA ALA A 149 -3.08 11.94 -7.82
C ALA A 149 -3.00 10.62 -7.03
N GLY A 150 -3.81 9.63 -7.40
CA GLY A 150 -3.74 8.29 -6.85
C GLY A 150 -2.60 7.50 -7.50
N HIS A 151 -1.66 7.01 -6.70
CA HIS A 151 -0.55 6.19 -7.20
C HIS A 151 -1.00 4.74 -7.44
N PRO A 152 -0.78 4.14 -8.63
CA PRO A 152 -1.38 2.84 -8.99
C PRO A 152 -0.88 1.65 -8.14
N VAL A 153 0.22 1.82 -7.41
CA VAL A 153 0.69 0.82 -6.44
C VAL A 153 -0.13 0.95 -5.16
N TRP A 154 -0.97 -0.06 -4.92
CA TRP A 154 -1.74 -0.25 -3.68
C TRP A 154 -1.42 -1.65 -3.14
N ASN A 155 -1.53 -1.83 -1.82
CA ASN A 155 -1.20 -3.10 -1.19
C ASN A 155 -2.23 -3.48 -0.12
N LEU A 156 -2.81 -4.69 -0.23
CA LEU A 156 -3.37 -5.39 0.92
C LEU A 156 -2.23 -6.17 1.59
N ARG A 157 -1.82 -5.73 2.78
CA ARG A 157 -0.76 -6.37 3.57
C ARG A 157 -1.36 -7.36 4.55
N THR A 158 -1.33 -8.64 4.21
CA THR A 158 -1.86 -9.71 5.06
C THR A 158 -0.74 -10.40 5.84
N LYS A 159 -0.45 -9.91 7.05
CA LYS A 159 0.56 -10.51 7.93
C LYS A 159 -0.04 -11.68 8.70
N THR A 160 0.25 -12.91 8.28
CA THR A 160 -0.09 -14.11 9.04
C THR A 160 0.98 -14.42 10.11
N PRO A 161 0.62 -15.10 11.22
CA PRO A 161 1.58 -15.41 12.28
C PRO A 161 2.82 -16.17 11.78
N SER A 162 3.99 -15.79 12.28
CA SER A 162 5.28 -16.45 11.99
C SER A 162 5.65 -16.53 10.50
N ASN A 163 5.14 -15.61 9.68
CA ASN A 163 5.40 -15.60 8.24
C ASN A 163 6.52 -14.61 7.88
N GLU A 164 7.74 -15.11 7.66
CA GLU A 164 8.89 -14.28 7.28
C GLU A 164 8.75 -13.64 5.89
N GLN A 165 7.95 -14.23 4.99
CA GLN A 165 7.77 -13.73 3.62
C GLN A 165 7.02 -12.40 3.55
N VAL A 166 6.34 -12.04 4.64
CA VAL A 166 5.60 -10.78 4.80
C VAL A 166 6.25 -9.87 5.85
N THR A 167 7.45 -10.23 6.34
CA THR A 167 8.30 -9.33 7.12
C THR A 167 9.03 -8.37 6.18
N VAL A 168 8.94 -7.09 6.48
CA VAL A 168 9.50 -6.03 5.64
C VAL A 168 10.75 -5.46 6.33
N PRO A 169 11.94 -5.50 5.68
CA PRO A 169 13.16 -4.93 6.23
C PRO A 169 13.11 -3.39 6.26
N TRP A 170 14.09 -2.76 6.88
CA TRP A 170 14.29 -1.31 6.77
C TRP A 170 14.46 -0.91 5.29
N HIS A 171 13.61 0.01 4.82
CA HIS A 171 13.61 0.50 3.44
C HIS A 171 12.82 1.82 3.34
N GLN A 172 12.84 2.42 2.15
CA GLN A 172 11.94 3.51 1.76
C GLN A 172 11.06 3.03 0.60
N ASP A 173 9.75 3.26 0.65
CA ASP A 173 8.81 2.77 -0.37
C ASP A 173 9.17 3.26 -1.79
N ASN A 174 9.52 4.54 -1.92
CA ASN A 174 9.88 5.15 -3.20
C ASN A 174 11.18 4.58 -3.81
N ALA A 175 12.04 3.93 -3.02
CA ALA A 175 13.28 3.33 -3.50
C ALA A 175 13.04 2.09 -4.37
N TYR A 176 11.84 1.49 -4.31
CA TYR A 176 11.41 0.43 -5.21
C TYR A 176 10.84 0.93 -6.54
N LEU A 177 10.65 2.25 -6.67
CA LEU A 177 10.05 2.85 -7.87
C LEU A 177 11.14 3.36 -8.83
N GLN A 178 10.70 3.95 -9.94
CA GLN A 178 11.62 4.56 -10.90
C GLN A 178 12.39 5.72 -10.24
N PRO A 179 13.66 5.98 -10.64
CA PRO A 179 14.50 7.06 -10.11
C PRO A 179 13.81 8.43 -10.01
N ALA A 180 12.92 8.76 -10.94
CA ALA A 180 12.15 10.01 -10.94
C ALA A 180 11.22 10.18 -9.71
N SER A 181 10.81 9.07 -9.09
CA SER A 181 9.92 9.08 -7.92
C SER A 181 10.62 9.63 -6.66
N LEU A 182 11.96 9.63 -6.63
CA LEU A 182 12.73 10.16 -5.51
C LEU A 182 12.51 11.67 -5.31
N GLY A 183 12.14 12.40 -6.36
CA GLY A 183 11.83 13.83 -6.29
C GLY A 183 10.36 14.16 -6.07
N THR A 184 9.53 13.18 -5.71
CA THR A 184 8.08 13.35 -5.52
C THR A 184 7.69 12.88 -4.13
N LEU A 185 7.08 13.75 -3.32
CA LEU A 185 6.45 13.33 -2.06
C LEU A 185 5.23 12.47 -2.37
N GLN A 186 5.28 11.19 -1.97
CA GLN A 186 4.23 10.21 -2.17
C GLN A 186 3.76 9.71 -0.80
N PRO A 187 2.86 10.43 -0.10
CA PRO A 187 2.42 10.01 1.22
C PRO A 187 1.56 8.75 1.13
N THR A 188 1.85 7.78 1.99
CA THR A 188 1.07 6.54 2.11
C THR A 188 0.11 6.66 3.29
N ALA A 189 -1.19 6.48 3.04
CA ALA A 189 -2.17 6.30 4.10
C ALA A 189 -2.21 4.81 4.50
N TRP A 190 -1.56 4.46 5.61
CA TRP A 190 -1.62 3.11 6.16
C TRP A 190 -2.83 2.99 7.10
N ILE A 191 -3.83 2.20 6.70
CA ILE A 191 -5.11 2.08 7.41
C ILE A 191 -5.25 0.64 7.93
N PRO A 192 -5.17 0.41 9.25
CA PRO A 192 -5.31 -0.92 9.81
C PRO A 192 -6.77 -1.39 9.75
N LEU A 193 -7.01 -2.61 9.23
CA LEU A 193 -8.34 -3.23 9.23
C LEU A 193 -8.63 -4.02 10.52
N LEU A 194 -7.63 -4.21 11.37
CA LEU A 194 -7.72 -4.75 12.73
C LEU A 194 -6.73 -3.99 13.64
N ASN A 195 -6.84 -4.13 14.96
CA ASN A 195 -5.88 -3.52 15.87
C ASN A 195 -4.45 -4.00 15.57
N ALA A 196 -3.57 -3.06 15.26
CA ALA A 196 -2.15 -3.30 15.04
C ALA A 196 -1.37 -3.15 16.35
N THR A 197 -0.57 -4.15 16.67
CA THR A 197 0.13 -4.28 17.95
C THR A 197 1.52 -4.83 17.71
N THR A 198 2.43 -4.62 18.66
CA THR A 198 3.78 -5.21 18.62
C THR A 198 3.78 -6.74 18.50
N LYS A 199 2.68 -7.41 18.84
CA LYS A 199 2.52 -8.87 18.74
C LYS A 199 2.11 -9.37 17.36
N ASN A 200 1.19 -8.69 16.69
CA ASN A 200 0.68 -9.12 15.36
C ASN A 200 1.38 -8.43 14.19
N GLY A 201 2.32 -7.55 14.49
CA GLY A 201 3.45 -7.29 13.61
C GLY A 201 3.72 -5.85 13.28
#